data_AF-A0A418RDC3-F1
#
_entry.id   AF-A0A418RDC3-F1
#
_cell.length_a   1.000
_cell.length_b   1.000
_cell.length_c   1.000
_cell.angle_alpha   90.00
_cell.angle_beta   90.00
_cell.angle_gamma   90.00
#
_symmetry.space_group_name_H-M   'P 1'
#
loop_
_entity.id
_entity.type
_entity.pdbx_description
1 polymer ?
#
loop_
_entity_poly.entity_id
_entity_poly.type
_entity_poly.pdbx_seq_one_letter_code
_entity_poly.pdbx_strand_id
1 'polypeptide(L)' 'MLDLSPDAAQHLRKAARLNDSEAYTLRAQADAAPTPAVREALMALADRHLRLAVHQRQLARAMDDARTTGRHGAEFSRSA' A
#
# COMPACT_ATOMS: atom_id res chain seq x y z
N MET A 1 -5.72 14.45 14.11
CA MET A 1 -5.77 14.91 12.69
C MET A 1 -5.00 13.89 11.87
N LEU A 2 -5.56 13.38 10.78
CA LEU A 2 -4.82 12.47 9.87
C LEU A 2 -3.71 13.27 9.17
N ASP A 3 -2.48 12.74 9.17
CA ASP A 3 -1.38 13.34 8.43
C ASP A 3 -1.59 13.08 6.93
N LEU A 4 -1.84 14.16 6.16
CA LEU A 4 -2.03 14.15 4.71
C LEU A 4 -0.79 14.68 3.96
N SER A 5 0.37 14.64 4.61
CA SER A 5 1.62 15.11 4.02
C SER A 5 2.03 14.27 2.78
N PRO A 6 2.73 14.87 1.81
CA PRO A 6 3.34 14.13 0.70
C PRO A 6 4.28 13.01 1.17
N ASP A 7 4.97 13.23 2.29
CA ASP A 7 5.90 12.27 2.90
C ASP A 7 5.14 11.04 3.42
N ALA A 8 4.01 11.23 4.08
CA ALA A 8 3.17 10.12 4.52
C ALA A 8 2.61 9.31 3.34
N ALA A 9 2.16 9.97 2.26
CA ALA A 9 1.75 9.28 1.03
C ALA A 9 2.93 8.52 0.38
N GLN A 10 4.14 9.10 0.39
CA GLN A 10 5.35 8.45 -0.11
C GLN A 10 5.72 7.22 0.73
N HIS A 11 5.62 7.29 2.06
CA HIS A 11 5.83 6.15 2.95
C HIS A 11 4.87 5.00 2.64
N LEU A 12 3.59 5.29 2.41
CA LEU A 12 2.61 4.27 2.01
C LEU A 12 2.95 3.63 0.67
N ARG A 13 3.37 4.41 -0.34
CA ARG A 13 3.82 3.86 -1.63
C ARG A 13 5.06 2.99 -1.47
N LYS A 14 6.01 3.39 -0.63
CA LYS A 14 7.21 2.59 -0.32
C LYS A 14 6.82 1.29 0.38
N ALA A 15 5.96 1.35 1.38
CA ALA A 15 5.46 0.17 2.09
C ALA A 15 4.73 -0.80 1.15
N ALA A 16 3.94 -0.28 0.20
CA ALA A 16 3.26 -1.12 -0.79
C ALA A 16 4.24 -1.89 -1.67
N ARG A 17 5.32 -1.24 -2.14
CA ARG A 17 6.37 -1.90 -2.92
C ARG A 17 7.09 -2.98 -2.12
N LEU A 18 7.37 -2.73 -0.83
CA LEU A 18 7.99 -3.72 0.05
C LEU A 18 7.07 -4.94 0.22
N ASN A 19 5.78 -4.72 0.41
CA ASN A 19 4.80 -5.80 0.49
C ASN A 19 4.69 -6.60 -0.82
N ASP A 20 4.76 -5.95 -1.99
CA ASP A 20 4.81 -6.68 -3.27
C ASP A 20 6.07 -7.57 -3.33
N SER A 21 7.25 -7.03 -3.03
CA SER A 21 8.51 -7.78 -3.02
C SER A 21 8.51 -8.95 -2.05
N GLU A 22 7.94 -8.76 -0.86
CA GLU A 22 7.80 -9.82 0.14
C GLU A 22 6.87 -10.93 -0.37
N ALA A 23 5.73 -10.56 -0.97
CA ALA A 23 4.81 -11.53 -1.56
C ALA A 23 5.48 -12.37 -2.66
N TYR A 24 6.30 -11.76 -3.52
CA TYR A 24 7.05 -12.49 -4.54
C TYR A 24 8.08 -13.45 -3.92
N THR A 25 8.81 -12.99 -2.90
CA THR A 25 9.78 -13.82 -2.16
C THR A 25 9.11 -15.02 -1.51
N LEU A 26 7.97 -14.80 -0.85
CA LEU A 26 7.20 -15.86 -0.20
C LEU A 26 6.67 -16.89 -1.20
N ARG A 27 6.20 -16.45 -2.38
CA ARG A 27 5.77 -17.35 -3.45
C ARG A 27 6.93 -18.19 -3.98
N ALA A 28 8.10 -17.60 -4.19
CA ALA A 28 9.30 -18.34 -4.60
C ALA A 28 9.74 -19.36 -3.54
N GLN A 29 9.65 -19.02 -2.25
CA GLN A 29 9.91 -19.97 -1.16
C GLN A 29 8.88 -21.10 -1.10
N ALA A 30 7.63 -20.81 -1.44
CA ALA A 30 6.55 -21.79 -1.46
C ALA A 30 6.76 -22.88 -2.54
N ASP A 31 7.43 -22.53 -3.65
CA ASP A 31 7.79 -23.49 -4.70
C ASP A 31 8.85 -24.51 -4.23
N ALA A 32 9.69 -24.12 -3.27
CA ALA A 32 10.71 -24.98 -2.65
C ALA A 32 10.27 -25.57 -1.30
N ALA A 33 8.99 -25.46 -0.94
CA ALA A 33 8.51 -25.86 0.39
C ALA A 33 8.59 -27.39 0.59
N PRO A 34 9.05 -27.85 1.78
CA PRO A 34 9.23 -29.27 2.06
C PRO A 34 7.92 -30.04 2.23
N THR A 35 6.81 -29.36 2.52
CA THR A 35 5.50 -29.96 2.70
C THR A 35 4.38 -29.09 2.11
N PRO A 36 3.24 -29.69 1.72
CA PRO A 36 2.08 -28.94 1.24
C PRO A 36 1.57 -27.91 2.26
N ALA A 37 1.58 -28.25 3.56
CA ALA A 37 1.15 -27.34 4.62
C ALA A 37 2.01 -26.08 4.72
N VAL A 38 3.34 -26.22 4.57
CA VAL A 38 4.26 -25.07 4.56
C VAL A 38 4.05 -24.23 3.29
N ARG A 39 3.86 -24.88 2.14
CA ARG A 39 3.53 -24.19 0.88
C ARG A 39 2.26 -23.35 1.01
N GLU A 40 1.19 -23.92 1.55
CA GLU A 40 -0.09 -23.24 1.75
C GLU A 40 0.03 -22.05 2.71
N ALA A 41 0.77 -22.21 3.81
CA ALA A 41 1.03 -21.13 4.76
C ALA A 41 1.80 -19.96 4.11
N LEU A 42 2.83 -20.26 3.31
CA LEU A 42 3.61 -19.25 2.58
C LEU A 42 2.76 -18.52 1.53
N MET A 43 1.93 -19.25 0.79
CA MET A 43 1.00 -18.66 -0.19
C MET A 43 -0.05 -17.76 0.49
N ALA A 44 -0.64 -18.20 1.61
CA ALA A 44 -1.58 -17.40 2.38
C ALA A 44 -0.95 -16.11 2.93
N LEU A 45 0.32 -16.18 3.37
CA LEU A 45 1.07 -15.03 3.82
C LEU A 45 1.36 -14.06 2.65
N ALA A 46 1.77 -14.58 1.49
CA ALA A 46 1.97 -13.77 0.29
C ALA A 46 0.69 -13.01 -0.12
N ASP A 47 -0.46 -13.68 -0.10
CA ASP A 47 -1.75 -13.05 -0.42
C ASP A 47 -2.17 -11.98 0.60
N ARG A 48 -1.75 -12.12 1.87
CA ARG A 48 -1.93 -11.05 2.87
C ARG A 48 -1.07 -9.84 2.54
N HIS A 49 0.20 -10.03 2.17
CA HIS A 49 1.08 -8.93 1.75
C HIS A 49 0.54 -8.20 0.52
N LEU A 50 0.03 -8.91 -0.49
CA LEU A 50 -0.58 -8.29 -1.66
C LEU A 50 -1.81 -7.44 -1.30
N ARG A 51 -2.68 -7.94 -0.42
CA ARG A 51 -3.85 -7.17 0.08
C ARG A 51 -3.40 -5.89 0.81
N LEU A 52 -2.38 -5.98 1.65
CA LEU A 52 -1.81 -4.81 2.33
C LEU A 52 -1.26 -3.79 1.32
N ALA A 53 -0.53 -4.25 0.30
CA ALA A 53 0.00 -3.38 -0.74
C ALA A 53 -1.10 -2.65 -1.52
N VAL A 54 -2.22 -3.33 -1.82
CA VAL A 54 -3.40 -2.71 -2.45
C VAL A 54 -3.99 -1.61 -1.55
N HIS A 55 -4.22 -1.90 -0.27
CA HIS A 55 -4.76 -0.91 0.67
C HIS A 55 -3.84 0.29 0.86
N GLN A 56 -2.53 0.08 0.94
CA GLN A 56 -1.55 1.16 1.06
C GLN A 56 -1.53 2.06 -0.19
N ARG A 57 -1.64 1.47 -1.39
CA ARG A 57 -1.78 2.24 -2.63
C ARG A 57 -3.08 3.05 -2.66
N GLN A 58 -4.19 2.46 -2.26
CA GLN A 58 -5.49 3.13 -2.20
C GLN A 58 -5.46 4.30 -1.21
N LEU A 59 -4.89 4.09 -0.03
CA LEU A 59 -4.76 5.12 0.99
C LEU A 59 -3.86 6.26 0.51
N ALA A 60 -2.71 5.96 -0.10
CA ALA A 60 -1.82 6.99 -0.66
C ALA A 60 -2.55 7.86 -1.71
N ARG A 61 -3.35 7.23 -2.60
CA ARG A 61 -4.16 7.96 -3.57
C ARG A 61 -5.22 8.83 -2.91
N ALA A 62 -5.97 8.28 -1.95
CA ALA A 62 -6.98 9.04 -1.21
C ALA A 62 -6.38 10.26 -0.48
N MET A 63 -5.14 10.15 0.02
CA MET A 63 -4.42 11.26 0.63
C MET A 63 -4.04 12.34 -0.39
N ASP A 64 -3.53 11.95 -1.56
CA ASP A 64 -3.23 12.89 -2.65
C ASP A 64 -4.49 13.62 -3.11
N ASP A 65 -5.59 12.88 -3.28
CA ASP A 65 -6.90 13.41 -3.71
C ASP A 65 -7.43 14.40 -2.68
N ALA A 66 -7.46 14.03 -1.39
CA ALA A 66 -7.92 14.91 -0.32
C ALA A 66 -7.09 16.20 -0.24
N ARG A 67 -5.77 16.10 -0.42
CA ARG A 67 -4.87 17.26 -0.44
C ARG A 67 -5.14 18.18 -1.63
N THR A 68 -5.43 17.60 -2.79
CA THR A 68 -5.71 18.34 -4.03
C THR A 68 -7.07 19.04 -3.95
N THR A 69 -8.11 18.34 -3.49
CA THR A 69 -9.44 18.94 -3.25
C THR A 69 -9.38 20.06 -2.20
N GLY A 70 -8.64 19.85 -1.10
CA GLY A 70 -8.45 20.88 -0.07
C GLY A 70 -7.73 22.12 -0.59
N ARG A 71 -6.77 21.95 -1.51
CA ARG A 71 -6.08 23.09 -2.15
C ARG A 71 -7.03 23.87 -3.06
N HIS A 72 -7.79 23.20 -3.92
CA HIS A 72 -8.73 23.88 -4.80
C HIS A 72 -9.83 24.63 -4.04
N GLY A 73 -10.39 24.04 -2.97
CA GLY A 73 -11.36 24.74 -2.11
C GLY A 73 -10.79 25.99 -1.45
N ALA A 74 -9.50 25.96 -1.06
CA ALA A 74 -8.82 27.12 -0.48
C ALA A 74 -8.50 28.21 -1.54
N GLU A 75 -8.20 27.83 -2.78
CA GLU A 75 -7.98 28.77 -3.89
C GLU A 75 -9.29 29.48 -4.27
N PHE A 76 -10.40 28.76 -4.42
CA PHE A 76 -11.72 29.36 -4.70
C PHE A 76 -12.16 30.33 -3.59
N SER A 77 -11.88 30.01 -2.32
CA SER A 77 -12.24 30.88 -1.19
C SER A 77 -11.38 32.15 -1.09
N ARG A 78 -10.21 32.21 -1.72
CA ARG A 78 -9.38 33.43 -1.79
C ARG A 78 -9.69 34.33 -2.98
N SER A 79 -10.35 33.79 -4.00
CA SER A 79 -10.70 34.50 -5.23
C SER A 79 -12.14 35.03 -5.25
N ALA A 80 -12.92 34.75 -4.20
CA ALA A 80 -14.27 35.28 -3.95
C ALA A 80 -14.23 36.40 -2.90
#